data_AF-A0A967EUB5-F1
#
_entry.id   AF-A0A967EUB5-F1
#
_cell.length_a   1.000
_cell.length_b   1.000
_cell.length_c   1.000
_cell.angle_alpha   90.00
_cell.angle_beta   90.00
_cell.angle_gamma   90.00
#
_symmetry.space_group_name_H-M   'P 1'
#
loop_
_entity.id
_entity.type
_entity.pdbx_description
1 polymer ?
#
loop_
_entity_poly.entity_id
_entity_poly.type
_entity_poly.pdbx_seq_one_letter_code
_entity_poly.pdbx_strand_id
1 'polypeptide(L)'
;NKKIDVAFIDGLHTYEQSLRDVKNCLNNLDDNGVIVVHDCNPLSEAAANRSQSEAKKMKDWNGKWNGNVWKTIACLRSNRDDLNIFVLNCDQGIGIITKGKPENMLSYKLEEIKDMGYKYFNNNRNEILNLKSEEYLDNFLKDLNKRNFVAKNVMENV
;
A
#
# COMPACT_ATOMS: atom_id res chain seq x y z
N ASN A 1 5.17 -2.55 26.25
CA ASN A 1 5.24 -1.75 25.01
C ASN A 1 3.87 -1.61 24.41
N LYS A 2 3.43 -0.36 24.16
CA LYS A 2 2.16 -0.07 23.49
C LYS A 2 2.31 -0.32 21.98
N LYS A 3 1.40 -1.08 21.39
CA LYS A 3 1.36 -1.37 19.94
C LYS A 3 0.71 -0.20 19.18
N ILE A 4 0.93 -0.15 17.87
CA ILE A 4 0.38 0.87 16.98
C ILE A 4 -0.99 0.42 16.47
N ASP A 5 -2.04 1.20 16.75
CA ASP A 5 -3.38 0.96 16.21
C ASP A 5 -3.49 1.45 14.75
N VAL A 6 -2.94 2.65 14.48
CA VAL A 6 -2.94 3.25 13.13
C VAL A 6 -1.59 3.91 12.87
N ALA A 7 -1.03 3.67 11.69
CA ALA A 7 0.15 4.37 11.17
C ALA A 7 -0.20 5.07 9.86
N PHE A 8 0.31 6.29 9.66
CA PHE A 8 0.23 6.99 8.38
C PHE A 8 1.64 7.23 7.84
N ILE A 9 1.89 6.82 6.60
CA ILE A 9 3.18 6.91 5.92
C ILE A 9 3.02 7.83 4.71
N ASP A 10 3.67 8.99 4.80
CA ASP A 10 3.71 10.03 3.77
C ASP A 10 5.07 10.76 3.82
N GLY A 11 6.14 9.95 3.76
CA GLY A 11 7.52 10.39 3.94
C GLY A 11 8.24 10.61 2.61
N LEU A 12 9.41 9.99 2.44
CA LEU A 12 10.12 10.05 1.16
C LEU A 12 9.52 9.04 0.17
N HIS A 13 9.17 9.49 -1.02
CA HIS A 13 8.43 8.71 -2.03
C HIS A 13 9.30 7.73 -2.84
N THR A 14 10.36 7.20 -2.24
CA THR A 14 11.14 6.12 -2.84
C THR A 14 10.62 4.77 -2.36
N TYR A 15 10.64 3.78 -3.26
CA TYR A 15 10.30 2.39 -2.98
C TYR A 15 11.09 1.87 -1.76
N GLU A 16 12.40 2.11 -1.71
CA GLU A 16 13.24 1.60 -0.65
C GLU A 16 12.86 2.16 0.72
N GLN A 17 12.58 3.47 0.78
CA GLN A 17 12.25 4.15 2.03
C GLN A 17 10.82 3.80 2.47
N SER A 18 9.83 3.90 1.59
CA SER A 18 8.44 3.54 1.92
C SER A 18 8.30 2.07 2.33
N LEU A 19 9.01 1.13 1.69
CA LEU A 19 9.03 -0.27 2.12
C LEU A 19 9.66 -0.44 3.52
N ARG A 20 10.73 0.30 3.81
CA ARG A 20 11.35 0.29 5.15
C ARG A 20 10.39 0.83 6.20
N ASP A 21 9.67 1.91 5.90
CA ASP A 21 8.71 2.53 6.81
C ASP A 21 7.57 1.57 7.11
N VAL A 22 6.98 0.93 6.09
CA VAL A 22 5.95 -0.09 6.28
C VAL A 22 6.45 -1.25 7.14
N LYS A 23 7.65 -1.77 6.88
CA LYS A 23 8.24 -2.87 7.68
C LYS A 23 8.43 -2.49 9.15
N ASN A 24 8.88 -1.26 9.43
CA ASN A 24 9.05 -0.78 10.79
C ASN A 24 7.71 -0.63 11.52
N CYS A 25 6.69 -0.12 10.82
CA CYS A 25 5.33 -0.06 11.34
C CYS A 25 4.79 -1.47 11.64
N LEU A 26 4.92 -2.42 10.70
CA LEU A 26 4.46 -3.80 10.88
C LEU A 26 5.05 -4.49 12.12
N ASN A 27 6.33 -4.26 12.43
CA ASN A 27 6.98 -4.83 13.62
C ASN A 27 6.34 -4.37 14.95
N ASN A 28 5.71 -3.20 14.94
CA ASN A 28 5.09 -2.58 16.12
C ASN A 28 3.57 -2.46 16.01
N LEU A 29 2.97 -2.93 14.92
CA LEU A 29 1.55 -2.86 14.66
C LEU A 29 0.79 -3.82 15.57
N ASP A 30 -0.35 -3.36 16.09
CA ASP A 30 -1.36 -4.22 16.69
C ASP A 30 -1.82 -5.29 15.68
N ASP A 31 -2.44 -6.37 16.14
CA ASP A 31 -2.95 -7.40 15.24
C ASP A 31 -4.14 -6.91 14.40
N ASN A 32 -4.89 -5.93 14.92
CA ASN A 32 -5.97 -5.25 14.21
C ASN A 32 -5.57 -3.87 13.70
N GLY A 33 -4.29 -3.53 13.78
CA GLY A 33 -3.80 -2.22 13.39
C GLY A 33 -3.82 -2.03 11.86
N VAL A 34 -3.88 -0.77 11.44
CA VAL A 34 -3.93 -0.36 10.04
C VAL A 34 -2.76 0.55 9.70
N ILE A 35 -2.04 0.24 8.62
CA ILE A 35 -1.07 1.14 8.03
C ILE A 35 -1.70 1.76 6.78
N VAL A 36 -1.72 3.08 6.74
CA VAL A 36 -2.17 3.89 5.62
C VAL A 36 -0.94 4.49 4.94
N VAL A 37 -0.81 4.30 3.63
CA VAL A 37 0.33 4.74 2.83
C VAL A 37 -0.18 5.67 1.73
N HIS A 38 0.34 6.89 1.67
CA HIS A 38 -0.04 7.85 0.64
C HIS A 38 0.66 7.57 -0.71
N ASP A 39 0.25 8.28 -1.76
CA ASP A 39 0.93 8.31 -3.07
C ASP A 39 1.09 6.96 -3.79
N CYS A 40 0.21 6.00 -3.53
CA CYS A 40 0.33 4.64 -4.09
C CYS A 40 -0.13 4.49 -5.55
N ASN A 41 -0.76 5.50 -6.16
CA ASN A 41 -1.44 5.39 -7.46
C ASN A 41 -1.05 6.52 -8.46
N PRO A 42 0.22 6.60 -8.91
CA PRO A 42 0.66 7.66 -9.82
C PRO A 42 -0.09 7.63 -11.16
N LEU A 43 -0.61 8.77 -11.62
CA LEU A 43 -1.40 8.88 -12.85
C LEU A 43 -0.59 9.29 -14.09
N SER A 44 0.72 9.54 -13.94
CA SER A 44 1.63 9.79 -15.06
C SER A 44 3.01 9.17 -14.81
N GLU A 45 3.82 9.07 -15.86
CA GLU A 45 5.18 8.53 -15.77
C GLU A 45 6.07 9.48 -14.98
N ALA A 46 5.89 10.79 -15.19
CA ALA A 46 6.55 11.81 -14.38
C ALA A 46 6.21 11.67 -12.90
N ALA A 47 4.93 11.49 -12.56
CA ALA A 47 4.49 11.34 -11.17
C ALA A 47 5.06 10.06 -10.52
N ALA A 48 5.23 8.98 -11.30
CA ALA A 48 5.79 7.70 -10.86
C ALA A 48 7.33 7.67 -10.77
N ASN A 49 8.01 8.73 -11.24
CA ASN A 49 9.46 8.73 -11.37
C ASN A 49 10.13 8.77 -10.00
N ARG A 50 11.14 7.93 -9.75
CA ARG A 50 11.87 7.86 -8.48
C ARG A 50 12.49 9.21 -8.07
N SER A 51 12.90 10.04 -9.02
CA SER A 51 13.53 11.34 -8.74
C SER A 51 12.58 12.48 -9.10
N GLN A 52 12.21 13.28 -8.11
CA GLN A 52 11.37 14.46 -8.34
C GLN A 52 12.04 15.49 -9.27
N SER A 53 13.36 15.66 -9.18
CA SER A 53 14.09 16.59 -10.05
C SER A 53 14.11 16.15 -11.51
N GLU A 54 14.15 14.84 -11.75
CA GLU A 54 14.03 14.30 -13.12
C GLU A 54 12.57 14.33 -13.59
N ALA A 55 11.61 14.00 -12.72
CA ALA A 55 10.18 14.13 -13.00
C ALA A 55 9.81 15.52 -13.54
N LYS A 56 10.32 16.58 -12.90
CA LYS A 56 10.10 17.98 -13.30
C LYS A 56 10.56 18.32 -14.72
N LYS A 57 11.44 17.51 -15.31
CA LYS A 57 11.95 17.70 -16.68
C LYS A 57 11.18 16.87 -17.71
N MET A 58 10.26 16.01 -17.28
CA MET A 58 9.51 15.12 -18.16
C MET A 58 8.33 15.85 -18.81
N LYS A 59 7.97 15.41 -20.02
CA LYS A 59 6.91 16.03 -20.85
C LYS A 59 5.52 16.02 -20.21
N ASP A 60 5.24 15.02 -19.37
CA ASP A 60 3.96 14.77 -18.71
C ASP A 60 3.95 15.23 -17.24
N TRP A 61 4.92 16.08 -16.85
CA TRP A 61 4.95 16.71 -15.55
C TRP A 61 3.77 17.68 -15.37
N ASN A 62 3.02 17.52 -14.29
CA ASN A 62 1.84 18.33 -13.97
C ASN A 62 1.88 18.92 -12.54
N GLY A 63 3.06 18.91 -11.90
CA GLY A 63 3.22 19.39 -10.52
C GLY A 63 3.05 18.30 -9.44
N LYS A 64 2.61 17.09 -9.79
CA LYS A 64 2.40 15.99 -8.84
C LYS A 64 3.57 15.00 -8.86
N TRP A 65 3.94 14.49 -7.69
CA TRP A 65 5.02 13.52 -7.57
C TRP A 65 4.74 12.48 -6.47
N ASN A 66 4.38 11.28 -6.90
CA ASN A 66 4.14 10.11 -6.05
C ASN A 66 5.41 9.28 -5.83
N GLY A 67 6.46 9.54 -6.62
CA GLY A 67 7.61 8.67 -6.71
C GLY A 67 7.23 7.24 -7.11
N ASN A 68 8.03 6.26 -6.67
CA ASN A 68 7.80 4.86 -7.00
C ASN A 68 7.22 4.05 -5.83
N VAL A 69 6.41 4.68 -4.97
CA VAL A 69 5.76 4.05 -3.80
C VAL A 69 4.86 2.87 -4.20
N TRP A 70 4.24 2.91 -5.38
CA TRP A 70 3.45 1.79 -5.91
C TRP A 70 4.23 0.45 -5.98
N LYS A 71 5.56 0.50 -6.08
CA LYS A 71 6.42 -0.69 -6.03
C LYS A 71 6.45 -1.33 -4.63
N THR A 72 6.25 -0.55 -3.57
CA THR A 72 6.08 -1.06 -2.20
C THR A 72 4.84 -1.93 -2.11
N ILE A 73 3.73 -1.49 -2.71
CA ILE A 73 2.49 -2.27 -2.79
C ILE A 73 2.71 -3.56 -3.58
N ALA A 74 3.34 -3.48 -4.76
CA ALA A 74 3.67 -4.66 -5.57
C ALA A 74 4.57 -5.66 -4.81
N CYS A 75 5.60 -5.15 -4.11
CA CYS A 75 6.53 -5.96 -3.32
C CYS A 75 5.82 -6.70 -2.21
N LEU A 76 5.03 -6.01 -1.39
CA LEU A 76 4.35 -6.63 -0.27
C LEU A 76 3.32 -7.65 -0.75
N ARG A 77 2.51 -7.31 -1.76
CA ARG A 77 1.51 -8.23 -2.32
C ARG A 77 2.10 -9.45 -3.03
N SER A 78 3.37 -9.40 -3.42
CA SER A 78 4.06 -10.55 -4.01
C SER A 78 4.77 -11.44 -2.98
N ASN A 79 5.10 -10.91 -1.80
CA ASN A 79 6.04 -11.56 -0.88
C ASN A 79 5.54 -11.69 0.58
N ARG A 80 4.30 -11.28 0.86
CA ARG A 80 3.71 -11.34 2.21
C ARG A 80 2.35 -12.02 2.16
N ASP A 81 2.34 -13.28 2.54
CA ASP A 81 1.13 -14.13 2.64
C ASP A 81 0.35 -13.94 3.96
N ASP A 82 0.82 -13.01 4.80
CA ASP A 82 0.26 -12.63 6.10
C ASP A 82 -0.33 -11.21 6.11
N LEU A 83 -0.41 -10.54 4.96
CA LEU A 83 -0.94 -9.19 4.83
C LEU A 83 -2.13 -9.11 3.86
N ASN A 84 -3.16 -8.38 4.26
CA ASN A 84 -4.22 -7.91 3.37
C ASN A 84 -3.90 -6.49 2.89
N ILE A 85 -3.87 -6.28 1.58
CA ILE A 85 -3.39 -5.04 0.96
C ILE A 85 -4.28 -4.64 -0.22
N PHE A 86 -4.69 -3.38 -0.23
CA PHE A 86 -5.38 -2.76 -1.36
C PHE A 86 -5.07 -1.26 -1.41
N VAL A 87 -5.34 -0.63 -2.55
CA VAL A 87 -5.22 0.83 -2.72
C VAL A 87 -6.59 1.39 -3.05
N LEU A 88 -7.01 2.43 -2.33
CA LEU A 88 -8.20 3.20 -2.69
C LEU A 88 -7.87 4.16 -3.82
N ASN A 89 -8.71 4.19 -4.85
CA ASN A 89 -8.62 5.09 -6.00
C ASN A 89 -9.21 6.47 -5.67
N CYS A 90 -8.62 7.13 -4.68
CA CYS A 90 -8.91 8.51 -4.31
C CYS A 90 -7.60 9.27 -4.14
N ASP A 91 -7.66 10.59 -4.29
CA ASP A 91 -6.51 11.49 -4.28
C ASP A 91 -5.31 11.03 -5.14
N GLN A 92 -4.18 10.68 -4.52
CA GLN A 92 -2.96 10.18 -5.16
C GLN A 92 -2.76 8.67 -4.97
N GLY A 93 -3.80 7.98 -4.49
CA GLY A 93 -3.80 6.56 -4.14
C GLY A 93 -3.47 6.33 -2.67
N ILE A 94 -4.43 5.79 -1.92
CA ILE A 94 -4.29 5.51 -0.50
C ILE A 94 -4.14 4.00 -0.30
N GLY A 95 -2.93 3.53 -0.04
CA GLY A 95 -2.63 2.15 0.30
C GLY A 95 -3.09 1.82 1.71
N ILE A 96 -3.83 0.74 1.86
CA ILE A 96 -4.29 0.19 3.14
C ILE A 96 -3.61 -1.17 3.32
N ILE A 97 -2.91 -1.34 4.45
CA ILE A 97 -2.18 -2.55 4.80
C ILE A 97 -2.58 -2.98 6.21
N THR A 98 -3.08 -4.21 6.33
CA THR A 98 -3.37 -4.86 7.62
C THR A 98 -2.76 -6.25 7.65
N LYS A 99 -2.53 -6.78 8.86
CA LYS A 99 -2.30 -8.23 9.01
C LYS A 99 -3.56 -9.01 8.59
N GLY A 100 -3.36 -10.23 8.10
CA GLY A 100 -4.45 -11.15 7.76
C GLY A 100 -4.28 -11.81 6.39
N LYS A 101 -5.29 -12.58 5.99
CA LYS A 101 -5.27 -13.34 4.74
C LYS A 101 -5.16 -12.39 3.53
N PRO A 102 -4.21 -12.61 2.62
CA PRO A 102 -4.06 -11.80 1.41
C PRO A 102 -5.21 -12.03 0.43
N GLU A 103 -5.53 -10.98 -0.31
CA GLU A 103 -6.44 -11.02 -1.47
C GLU A 103 -5.60 -10.95 -2.75
N ASN A 104 -5.83 -11.87 -3.69
CA ASN A 104 -5.21 -11.88 -5.02
C ASN A 104 -3.69 -11.66 -4.97
N MET A 105 -2.94 -12.55 -4.31
CA MET A 105 -1.48 -12.43 -4.25
C MET A 105 -0.87 -12.34 -5.64
N LEU A 106 0.17 -11.51 -5.75
CA LEU A 106 0.99 -11.41 -6.94
C LEU A 106 2.15 -12.41 -6.85
N SER A 107 2.85 -12.64 -7.96
CA SER A 107 3.97 -13.59 -8.01
C SER A 107 5.24 -13.00 -8.62
N TYR A 108 5.46 -11.69 -8.45
CA TYR A 108 6.66 -11.02 -8.95
C TYR A 108 7.87 -11.20 -8.00
N LYS A 109 9.03 -11.47 -8.57
CA LYS A 109 10.33 -11.45 -7.87
C LYS A 109 10.76 -10.02 -7.57
N LEU A 110 11.60 -9.86 -6.54
CA LEU A 110 12.10 -8.53 -6.13
C LEU A 110 12.79 -7.76 -7.27
N GLU A 111 13.61 -8.44 -8.09
CA GLU A 111 14.29 -7.81 -9.22
C GLU A 111 13.29 -7.40 -10.32
N GLU A 112 12.27 -8.22 -10.60
CA GLU A 112 11.21 -7.86 -11.56
C GLU A 112 10.48 -6.59 -11.12
N ILE A 113 10.24 -6.41 -9.82
CA ILE A 113 9.60 -5.21 -9.26
C ILE A 113 10.50 -3.98 -9.37
N LYS A 114 11.81 -4.13 -9.07
CA LYS A 114 12.79 -3.05 -9.20
C LYS A 114 12.87 -2.55 -10.63
N ASP A 115 12.85 -3.45 -11.61
CA ASP A 115 12.95 -3.12 -13.04
C ASP A 115 11.60 -2.76 -13.67
N MET A 116 10.48 -3.01 -12.97
CA MET A 116 9.15 -2.74 -13.49
C MET A 116 8.97 -1.25 -13.84
N GLY A 117 8.74 -0.97 -15.12
CA GLY A 117 8.51 0.38 -15.64
C GLY A 117 7.06 0.84 -15.49
N TYR A 118 6.85 2.15 -15.54
CA TYR A 118 5.52 2.76 -15.40
C TYR A 118 4.51 2.26 -16.43
N LYS A 119 4.93 2.07 -17.69
CA LYS A 119 4.03 1.58 -18.76
C LYS A 119 3.40 0.23 -18.41
N TYR A 120 4.20 -0.70 -17.89
CA TYR A 120 3.69 -2.01 -17.46
C TYR A 120 2.78 -1.85 -16.25
N PHE A 121 3.19 -1.06 -15.26
CA PHE A 121 2.36 -0.75 -14.10
C PHE A 121 1.00 -0.18 -14.49
N ASN A 122 0.98 0.82 -15.37
CA ASN A 122 -0.25 1.48 -15.79
C ASN A 122 -1.21 0.52 -16.49
N ASN A 123 -0.69 -0.38 -17.33
CA ASN A 123 -1.49 -1.39 -18.02
C ASN A 123 -2.06 -2.46 -17.07
N ASN A 124 -1.40 -2.69 -15.92
CA ASN A 124 -1.79 -3.71 -14.93
C ASN A 124 -2.20 -3.08 -13.58
N ARG A 125 -2.56 -1.79 -13.56
CA ARG A 125 -2.74 -0.98 -12.36
C ARG A 125 -3.73 -1.60 -11.36
N ASN A 126 -4.88 -2.03 -11.88
CA ASN A 126 -5.94 -2.62 -11.06
C ASN A 126 -5.45 -3.89 -10.37
N GLU A 127 -4.73 -4.74 -11.10
CA GLU A 127 -4.17 -5.98 -10.58
C GLU A 127 -3.04 -5.71 -9.59
N ILE A 128 -2.06 -4.85 -9.92
CA ILE A 128 -0.87 -4.57 -9.09
C ILE A 128 -1.21 -3.85 -7.79
N LEU A 129 -2.22 -2.98 -7.81
CA LEU A 129 -2.63 -2.23 -6.62
C LEU A 129 -3.76 -2.89 -5.83
N ASN A 130 -4.42 -3.91 -6.39
CA ASN A 130 -5.73 -4.34 -5.92
C ASN A 130 -6.63 -3.10 -5.77
N LEU A 131 -6.72 -2.31 -6.84
CA LEU A 131 -7.30 -0.98 -6.81
C LEU A 131 -8.80 -1.08 -6.52
N LYS A 132 -9.27 -0.39 -5.48
CA LYS A 132 -10.69 -0.34 -5.08
C LYS A 132 -11.23 1.08 -5.19
N SER A 133 -12.54 1.24 -5.33
CA SER A 133 -13.19 2.56 -5.19
C SER A 133 -13.09 3.07 -3.76
N GLU A 134 -13.24 4.38 -3.56
CA GLU A 134 -13.29 4.99 -2.23
C GLU A 134 -14.39 4.40 -1.35
N GLU A 135 -15.57 4.13 -1.93
CA GLU A 135 -16.73 3.51 -1.27
C GLU A 135 -16.43 2.14 -0.64
N TYR A 136 -15.39 1.45 -1.12
CA TYR A 136 -14.96 0.17 -0.54
C TYR A 136 -14.51 0.30 0.91
N LEU A 137 -14.05 1.49 1.33
CA LEU A 137 -13.57 1.74 2.69
C LEU A 137 -14.61 1.39 3.75
N ASP A 138 -15.88 1.75 3.54
CA ASP A 138 -16.95 1.46 4.50
C ASP A 138 -17.17 -0.04 4.71
N ASN A 139 -17.07 -0.82 3.64
CA ASN A 139 -17.20 -2.27 3.71
C ASN A 139 -16.01 -2.88 4.46
N PHE A 140 -14.80 -2.40 4.15
CA PHE A 140 -13.58 -2.81 4.85
C PHE A 140 -13.66 -2.52 6.36
N LEU A 141 -14.09 -1.33 6.75
CA LEU A 141 -14.21 -0.93 8.16
C LEU A 141 -15.23 -1.78 8.93
N LYS A 142 -16.38 -2.11 8.29
CA LYS A 142 -17.37 -3.03 8.88
C LYS A 142 -16.77 -4.40 9.15
N ASP A 143 -16.00 -4.94 8.22
CA ASP A 143 -15.39 -6.25 8.37
C ASP A 143 -14.25 -6.27 9.39
N LEU A 144 -13.46 -5.20 9.47
CA LEU A 144 -12.45 -5.04 10.51
C LEU A 144 -13.08 -5.01 11.91
N ASN A 145 -14.19 -4.27 12.09
CA ASN A 145 -14.93 -4.21 13.34
C ASN A 145 -15.52 -5.57 13.77
N LYS A 146 -16.01 -6.37 12.81
CA LYS A 146 -16.46 -7.74 13.09
C LYS A 146 -15.32 -8.62 13.61
N ARG A 147 -14.13 -8.55 13.01
CA ARG A 147 -12.95 -9.30 13.49
C ARG A 147 -12.60 -8.92 14.93
N ASN A 148 -12.62 -7.63 15.25
CA ASN A 148 -12.39 -7.12 16.61
C ASN A 148 -13.40 -7.68 17.61
N PHE A 149 -14.68 -7.69 17.25
CA PHE A 149 -15.74 -8.23 18.11
C PHE A 149 -15.58 -9.73 18.36
N VAL A 150 -15.31 -10.51 17.31
CA VAL A 150 -15.10 -11.97 17.43
C VAL A 150 -13.87 -12.28 18.29
N ALA A 151 -12.75 -11.59 18.06
CA ALA A 151 -11.52 -11.81 18.83
C ALA A 151 -11.70 -11.51 20.33
N LYS A 152 -12.43 -10.45 20.69
CA LYS A 152 -12.76 -10.13 22.09
C LYS A 152 -13.61 -11.23 22.73
N ASN A 153 -14.67 -11.66 22.07
CA ASN A 153 -15.55 -12.70 22.61
C ASN A 153 -14.86 -14.06 22.74
N VAL A 154 -13.92 -14.40 21.84
CA VAL A 154 -13.13 -15.63 22.00
C VAL A 154 -12.23 -15.52 23.23
N MET A 155 -11.52 -14.41 23.42
CA MET A 155 -10.63 -14.22 24.58
C MET A 155 -11.36 -14.12 25.93
N GLU A 156 -12.62 -13.66 25.95
CA GLU A 156 -13.44 -13.63 27.18
C GLU A 156 -13.98 -15.02 27.58
N ASN A 157 -13.94 -16.01 26.68
CA ASN A 157 -14.45 -17.37 26.89
C ASN A 157 -13.35 -18.43 27.07
N VAL A 158 -12.08 -18.02 27.28
CA VAL A 158 -10.93 -18.89 27.61
C VAL A 158 -10.39 -18.50 28.97
#